data_AF-A0A5Y5LWY1-F1
#
_entry.id   AF-A0A5Y5LWY1-F1
#
_cell.length_a   1.000
_cell.length_b   1.000
_cell.length_c   1.000
_cell.angle_alpha   90.00
_cell.angle_beta   90.00
_cell.angle_gamma   90.00
#
_symmetry.space_group_name_H-M   'P 1'
#
loop_
_entity.id
_entity.type
_entity.pdbx_description
1 polymer ?
#
loop_
_entity_poly.entity_id
_entity_poly.type
_entity_poly.pdbx_seq_one_letter_code
_entity_poly.pdbx_strand_id
1 'polypeptide(L)'
;NFSTNKHEKISHYLSSNNQDNYLEAINFILIAEESVSIALKSKNKDTAESRRKLALEMEQKIQERHPKAYGLIIDTIQLLEDNYDVSLFENQCIKYYEEAGKLKTIKSKQKRIDCINDLIKEAEANPKIDRKFVDFWKNKVKEII
;
A
#
# COMPACT_ATOMS: atom_id res chain seq x y z
N ASN A 1 -0.92 18.17 -2.27
CA ASN A 1 -1.23 19.10 -1.16
C ASN A 1 -2.15 18.55 -0.07
N PHE A 2 -2.37 17.22 0.03
CA PHE A 2 -3.23 16.63 1.08
C PHE A 2 -2.53 16.40 2.44
N SER A 3 -1.19 16.30 2.51
CA SER A 3 -0.52 15.90 3.76
C SER A 3 -0.28 17.04 4.75
N THR A 4 0.01 18.27 4.29
CA THR A 4 0.37 19.39 5.16
C THR A 4 -0.78 19.79 6.09
N ASN A 5 -2.00 19.86 5.55
CA ASN A 5 -3.20 20.23 6.30
C ASN A 5 -3.58 19.17 7.36
N LYS A 6 -3.28 17.89 7.10
CA LYS A 6 -3.58 16.78 8.03
C LYS A 6 -2.63 16.77 9.22
N HIS A 7 -1.33 16.92 8.97
CA HIS A 7 -0.33 17.05 10.02
C HIS A 7 -0.52 18.33 10.84
N GLU A 8 -0.89 19.45 10.20
CA GLU A 8 -1.25 20.69 10.90
C GLU A 8 -2.51 20.52 11.76
N LYS A 9 -3.55 19.84 11.27
CA LYS A 9 -4.76 19.53 12.05
C LYS A 9 -4.46 18.63 13.23
N ILE A 10 -3.65 17.59 13.04
CA ILE A 10 -3.16 16.74 14.14
C ILE A 10 -2.44 17.65 15.13
N SER A 11 -1.46 18.44 14.69
CA SER A 11 -0.67 19.35 15.53
C SER A 11 -1.50 20.42 16.28
N HIS A 12 -2.55 20.96 15.66
CA HIS A 12 -3.44 21.96 16.25
C HIS A 12 -4.42 21.32 17.26
N TYR A 13 -4.77 20.06 17.04
CA TYR A 13 -5.50 19.26 18.02
C TYR A 13 -4.61 18.97 19.26
N LEU A 14 -3.27 18.87 19.09
CA LEU A 14 -2.29 18.67 20.18
C LEU A 14 -2.14 19.86 21.12
N SER A 15 -2.19 21.08 20.59
CA SER A 15 -2.02 22.29 21.43
C SER A 15 -3.21 22.54 22.36
N SER A 16 -4.31 21.82 22.16
CA SER A 16 -5.62 22.15 22.74
C SER A 16 -6.09 21.19 23.84
N ASN A 17 -5.42 20.04 24.07
CA ASN A 17 -5.87 19.01 25.02
C ASN A 17 -4.70 18.28 25.74
N ASN A 18 -4.92 17.80 26.98
CA ASN A 18 -3.96 17.13 27.88
C ASN A 18 -2.95 16.18 27.18
N GLN A 19 -1.65 16.43 27.36
CA GLN A 19 -0.56 15.95 26.51
C GLN A 19 -0.28 14.44 26.52
N ASP A 20 -0.45 13.74 27.65
CA ASP A 20 0.06 12.35 27.77
C ASP A 20 -0.77 11.30 27.03
N ASN A 21 -2.11 11.36 27.12
CA ASN A 21 -2.99 10.41 26.41
C ASN A 21 -3.02 10.63 24.90
N TYR A 22 -2.55 11.78 24.40
CA TYR A 22 -2.50 12.07 22.97
C TYR A 22 -1.17 11.73 22.33
N LEU A 23 -0.07 11.68 23.09
CA LEU A 23 1.23 11.26 22.54
C LEU A 23 1.21 9.81 22.03
N GLU A 24 0.54 8.91 22.77
CA GLU A 24 0.32 7.52 22.34
C GLU A 24 -0.50 7.47 21.04
N ALA A 25 -1.61 8.22 20.97
CA ALA A 25 -2.46 8.28 19.78
C ALA A 25 -1.70 8.79 18.55
N ILE A 26 -0.87 9.85 18.69
CA ILE A 26 -0.05 10.39 17.60
C ILE A 26 0.93 9.34 17.08
N ASN A 27 1.63 8.66 17.99
CA ASN A 27 2.61 7.67 17.59
C ASN A 27 1.95 6.53 16.81
N PHE A 28 0.79 6.05 17.25
CA PHE A 28 0.04 5.06 16.47
C PHE A 28 -0.40 5.58 15.12
N ILE A 29 -0.86 6.84 15.04
CA ILE A 29 -1.24 7.48 13.77
C ILE A 29 -0.05 7.53 12.81
N LEU A 30 1.10 8.05 13.25
CA LEU A 30 2.29 8.17 12.40
C LEU A 30 2.78 6.80 11.92
N ILE A 31 2.80 5.80 12.80
CA ILE A 31 3.20 4.42 12.45
C ILE A 31 2.23 3.80 11.45
N ALA A 32 0.91 4.03 11.62
CA ALA A 32 -0.09 3.53 10.69
C ALA A 32 0.06 4.19 9.31
N GLU A 33 0.22 5.51 9.25
CA GLU A 33 0.44 6.25 7.99
C GLU A 33 1.73 5.81 7.29
N GLU A 34 2.83 5.65 8.02
CA GLU A 34 4.09 5.15 7.47
C GLU A 34 3.92 3.72 6.94
N SER A 35 3.26 2.85 7.70
CA SER A 35 3.03 1.47 7.31
C SER A 35 2.15 1.37 6.05
N VAL A 36 1.12 2.20 5.94
CA VAL A 36 0.29 2.36 4.73
C VAL A 36 1.17 2.77 3.55
N SER A 37 1.99 3.81 3.71
CA SER A 37 2.89 4.31 2.66
C SER A 37 3.89 3.23 2.21
N ILE A 38 4.48 2.48 3.14
CA ILE A 38 5.40 1.39 2.81
C ILE A 38 4.66 0.27 2.08
N ALA A 39 3.49 -0.15 2.56
CA ALA A 39 2.70 -1.21 1.93
C ALA A 39 2.35 -0.87 0.49
N LEU A 40 1.86 0.35 0.24
CA LEU A 40 1.48 0.82 -1.09
C LEU A 40 2.66 1.00 -2.06
N LYS A 41 3.88 1.19 -1.56
CA LYS A 41 5.10 1.35 -2.39
C LYS A 41 5.94 0.08 -2.51
N SER A 42 5.63 -0.95 -1.72
CA SER A 42 6.47 -2.14 -1.62
C SER A 42 6.32 -3.04 -2.84
N LYS A 43 7.46 -3.32 -3.47
CA LYS A 43 7.62 -4.37 -4.49
C LYS A 43 7.78 -5.77 -3.91
N ASN A 44 7.82 -5.93 -2.60
CA ASN A 44 7.86 -7.22 -1.91
C ASN A 44 6.50 -7.51 -1.26
N LYS A 45 5.88 -8.64 -1.63
CA LYS A 45 4.56 -9.05 -1.15
C LYS A 45 4.52 -9.23 0.36
N ASP A 46 5.44 -10.00 0.93
CA ASP A 46 5.49 -10.26 2.38
C ASP A 46 5.67 -8.97 3.18
N THR A 47 6.49 -8.04 2.68
CA THR A 47 6.66 -6.71 3.29
C THR A 47 5.38 -5.89 3.22
N ALA A 48 4.69 -5.89 2.09
CA ALA A 48 3.42 -5.19 1.93
C ALA A 48 2.34 -5.75 2.87
N GLU A 49 2.24 -7.08 2.95
CA GLU A 49 1.29 -7.79 3.83
C GLU A 49 1.59 -7.52 5.30
N SER A 50 2.85 -7.62 5.72
CA SER A 50 3.26 -7.33 7.09
C SER A 50 2.94 -5.89 7.50
N ARG A 51 3.19 -4.92 6.61
CA ARG A 51 2.92 -3.50 6.89
C ARG A 51 1.42 -3.18 6.88
N ARG A 52 0.65 -3.77 5.98
CA ARG A 52 -0.81 -3.69 6.02
C ARG A 52 -1.36 -4.21 7.34
N LYS A 53 -0.89 -5.38 7.77
CA LYS A 53 -1.31 -5.97 9.05
C LYS A 53 -1.01 -5.03 10.22
N LEU A 54 0.19 -4.47 10.25
CA LEU A 54 0.57 -3.50 11.29
C LEU A 54 -0.35 -2.26 11.28
N ALA A 55 -0.68 -1.71 10.11
CA ALA A 55 -1.57 -0.56 10.01
C ALA A 55 -2.97 -0.87 10.56
N LEU A 56 -3.53 -2.05 10.27
CA LEU A 56 -4.83 -2.50 10.79
C LEU A 56 -4.81 -2.78 12.29
N GLU A 57 -3.71 -3.35 12.82
CA GLU A 57 -3.54 -3.54 14.27
C GLU A 57 -3.48 -2.19 15.02
N MET A 58 -2.83 -1.19 14.42
CA MET A 58 -2.78 0.16 15.00
C MET A 58 -4.12 0.87 14.89
N GLU A 59 -4.84 0.68 13.78
CA GLU A 59 -6.20 1.19 13.62
C GLU A 59 -7.11 0.75 14.76
N GLN A 60 -7.17 -0.56 15.03
CA GLN A 60 -7.98 -1.13 16.12
C GLN A 60 -7.64 -0.50 17.47
N LYS A 61 -6.34 -0.38 17.78
CA LYS A 61 -5.87 0.24 19.03
C LYS A 61 -6.30 1.70 19.16
N ILE A 62 -6.19 2.48 18.08
CA ILE A 62 -6.59 3.89 18.06
C ILE A 62 -8.12 4.01 18.18
N GLN A 63 -8.88 3.15 17.50
CA GLN A 63 -10.34 3.15 17.55
C GLN A 63 -10.86 2.89 18.97
N GLU A 64 -10.27 1.90 19.67
CA GLU A 64 -10.65 1.54 21.04
C GLU A 64 -10.22 2.59 22.08
N ARG A 65 -8.96 3.05 22.02
CA ARG A 65 -8.37 3.90 23.07
C ARG A 65 -8.57 5.39 22.82
N HIS A 66 -8.68 5.80 21.55
CA HIS A 66 -8.65 7.20 21.13
C HIS A 66 -9.64 7.48 19.97
N PRO A 67 -10.95 7.26 20.15
CA PRO A 67 -11.94 7.35 19.06
C PRO A 67 -12.01 8.74 18.39
N LYS A 68 -11.68 9.82 19.11
CA LYS A 68 -11.57 11.17 18.50
C LYS A 68 -10.37 11.30 17.56
N ALA A 69 -9.26 10.63 17.88
CA ALA A 69 -8.06 10.61 17.04
C ALA A 69 -8.23 9.64 15.87
N TYR A 70 -9.00 8.57 16.03
CA TYR A 70 -9.36 7.64 14.94
C TYR A 70 -9.99 8.37 13.75
N GLY A 71 -10.91 9.31 14.00
CA GLY A 71 -11.52 10.13 12.95
C GLY A 71 -10.51 10.95 12.13
N LEU A 72 -9.29 11.17 12.63
CA LEU A 72 -8.23 11.84 11.86
C LEU A 72 -7.54 10.89 10.87
N ILE A 73 -7.46 9.58 11.14
CA ILE A 73 -6.72 8.63 10.27
C ILE A 73 -7.60 7.72 9.43
N ILE A 74 -8.91 7.67 9.68
CA ILE A 74 -9.83 6.78 8.97
C ILE A 74 -9.70 6.89 7.45
N ASP A 75 -9.59 8.11 6.91
CA ASP A 75 -9.39 8.34 5.48
C ASP A 75 -8.08 7.71 4.95
N THR A 76 -7.01 7.70 5.74
CA THR A 76 -5.74 7.06 5.34
C THR A 76 -5.85 5.55 5.34
N ILE A 77 -6.54 4.97 6.31
CA ILE A 77 -6.74 3.51 6.38
C ILE A 77 -7.65 3.05 5.26
N GLN A 78 -8.77 3.75 5.03
CA GLN A 78 -9.66 3.46 3.90
C GLN A 78 -8.91 3.52 2.57
N LEU A 79 -8.03 4.50 2.38
CA LEU A 79 -7.17 4.57 1.20
C LEU A 79 -6.29 3.33 1.02
N LEU A 80 -5.76 2.77 2.11
CA LEU A 80 -5.00 1.52 2.05
C LEU A 80 -5.91 0.37 1.64
N GLU A 81 -7.07 0.22 2.28
CA GLU A 81 -7.99 -0.88 1.99
C GLU A 81 -8.48 -0.87 0.53
N ASP A 82 -8.80 0.31 0.02
CA ASP A 82 -9.30 0.50 -1.33
C ASP A 82 -8.22 0.21 -2.38
N ASN A 83 -6.97 0.60 -2.10
CA ASN A 83 -5.89 0.52 -3.08
C ASN A 83 -4.94 -0.67 -2.89
N TYR A 84 -5.07 -1.43 -1.81
CA TYR A 84 -4.06 -2.44 -1.45
C TYR A 84 -3.89 -3.48 -2.53
N ASP A 85 -4.97 -4.10 -2.99
CA ASP A 85 -4.92 -5.21 -3.94
C ASP A 85 -4.35 -4.73 -5.30
N VAL A 86 -4.77 -3.53 -5.73
CA VAL A 86 -4.26 -2.88 -6.96
C VAL A 86 -2.77 -2.55 -6.82
N SER A 87 -2.37 -1.91 -5.73
CA SER A 87 -0.98 -1.48 -5.50
C SER A 87 -0.05 -2.68 -5.37
N LEU A 88 -0.48 -3.72 -4.66
CA LEU A 88 0.27 -4.96 -4.52
C LEU A 88 0.49 -5.59 -5.90
N PHE A 89 -0.57 -5.75 -6.68
CA PHE A 89 -0.51 -6.28 -8.04
C PHE A 89 0.47 -5.47 -8.91
N GLU A 90 0.27 -4.15 -9.01
CA GLU A 90 1.12 -3.30 -9.85
C GLU A 90 2.58 -3.34 -9.40
N ASN A 91 2.86 -3.25 -8.10
CA ASN A 91 4.23 -3.27 -7.61
C ASN A 91 4.93 -4.61 -7.86
N GLN A 92 4.22 -5.74 -7.75
CA GLN A 92 4.77 -7.05 -8.12
C GLN A 92 5.06 -7.14 -9.62
N CYS A 93 4.16 -6.64 -10.47
CA CYS A 93 4.38 -6.59 -11.91
C CYS A 93 5.60 -5.71 -12.27
N ILE A 94 5.71 -4.51 -11.69
CA ILE A 94 6.86 -3.61 -11.89
C ILE A 94 8.16 -4.31 -11.50
N LYS A 95 8.19 -4.98 -10.34
CA LYS A 95 9.38 -5.72 -9.88
C LYS A 95 9.86 -6.70 -10.93
N TYR A 96 8.98 -7.60 -11.38
CA TYR A 96 9.38 -8.63 -12.34
C TYR A 96 9.68 -8.06 -13.72
N TYR A 97 9.02 -6.98 -14.12
CA TYR A 97 9.29 -6.27 -15.36
C TYR A 97 10.70 -5.66 -15.36
N GLU A 98 11.04 -4.93 -14.29
CA GLU A 98 12.39 -4.35 -14.11
C GLU A 98 13.47 -5.43 -14.00
N GLU A 99 13.19 -6.54 -13.31
CA GLU A 99 14.09 -7.69 -13.27
C GLU A 99 14.30 -8.28 -14.66
N ALA A 100 13.25 -8.43 -15.46
CA ALA A 100 13.35 -8.92 -16.83
C ALA A 100 14.23 -8.02 -17.71
N GLY A 101 14.07 -6.70 -17.60
CA GLY A 101 14.87 -5.73 -18.34
C GLY A 101 16.38 -5.82 -18.07
N LYS A 102 16.78 -6.34 -16.90
CA LYS A 102 18.20 -6.52 -16.50
C LYS A 102 18.80 -7.84 -16.97
N LEU A 103 17.98 -8.79 -17.44
CA LEU A 103 18.43 -10.14 -17.80
C LEU A 103 18.89 -10.21 -19.27
N LYS A 104 19.99 -10.93 -19.52
CA LYS A 104 20.59 -11.05 -20.85
C LYS A 104 19.96 -12.15 -21.72
N THR A 105 19.47 -13.22 -21.11
CA THR A 105 18.98 -14.39 -21.83
C THR A 105 17.46 -14.39 -21.94
N ILE A 106 16.95 -14.79 -23.10
CA ILE A 106 15.52 -14.94 -23.37
C ILE A 106 14.88 -15.89 -22.35
N LYS A 107 15.53 -17.02 -22.06
CA LYS A 107 15.04 -18.00 -21.07
C LYS A 107 14.86 -17.40 -19.68
N SER A 108 15.78 -16.55 -19.22
CA SER A 108 15.66 -15.93 -17.89
C SER A 108 14.61 -14.81 -17.88
N LYS A 109 14.50 -14.04 -18.97
CA LYS A 109 13.41 -13.06 -19.16
C LYS A 109 12.04 -13.73 -19.13
N GLN A 110 11.90 -14.88 -19.81
CA GLN A 110 10.65 -15.63 -19.87
C GLN A 110 10.17 -16.04 -18.47
N LYS A 111 11.07 -16.48 -17.58
CA LYS A 111 10.70 -16.79 -16.18
C LYS A 111 10.07 -15.60 -15.46
N ARG A 112 10.46 -14.36 -15.78
CA ARG A 112 9.88 -13.14 -15.19
C ARG A 112 8.55 -12.76 -15.84
N ILE A 113 8.45 -12.95 -17.15
CA ILE A 113 7.18 -12.84 -17.89
C ILE A 113 6.15 -13.82 -17.31
N ASP A 114 6.55 -15.06 -17.04
CA ASP A 114 5.67 -16.09 -16.46
C ASP A 114 5.15 -15.65 -15.08
N CYS A 115 6.02 -15.10 -14.21
CA CYS A 115 5.59 -14.53 -12.93
C CYS A 115 4.56 -13.38 -13.11
N ILE A 116 4.75 -12.50 -14.09
CA ILE A 116 3.80 -11.42 -14.39
C ILE A 116 2.47 -11.99 -14.89
N ASN A 117 2.51 -13.01 -15.74
CA ASN A 117 1.31 -13.65 -16.27
C ASN A 117 0.51 -14.37 -15.19
N ASP A 118 1.16 -14.98 -14.20
CA ASP A 118 0.46 -15.58 -13.06
C ASP A 118 -0.22 -14.52 -12.19
N LEU A 119 0.44 -13.38 -11.93
CA LEU A 119 -0.17 -12.24 -11.26
C LEU A 119 -1.36 -11.67 -12.04
N ILE A 120 -1.28 -11.61 -13.37
CA ILE A 120 -2.38 -11.17 -14.24
C ILE A 120 -3.60 -12.09 -14.05
N LYS A 121 -3.41 -13.41 -14.02
CA LYS A 121 -4.51 -14.36 -13.79
C LYS A 121 -5.14 -14.19 -12.41
N GLU A 122 -4.32 -13.99 -11.37
CA GLU A 122 -4.80 -13.69 -10.03
C GLU A 122 -5.64 -12.39 -10.01
N ALA A 123 -5.16 -11.36 -10.71
CA ALA A 123 -5.85 -10.07 -10.80
C ALA A 123 -7.17 -10.15 -11.58
N GLU A 124 -7.23 -10.94 -12.65
CA GLU A 124 -8.48 -11.19 -13.40
C GLU A 124 -9.57 -11.84 -12.55
N ALA A 125 -9.18 -12.66 -11.58
CA ALA A 125 -10.11 -13.28 -10.63
C ALA A 125 -10.51 -12.34 -9.48
N ASN A 126 -9.82 -11.21 -9.29
CA ASN A 126 -10.09 -10.27 -8.21
C ASN A 126 -11.02 -9.14 -8.68
N PRO A 127 -12.29 -9.09 -8.22
CA PRO A 127 -13.25 -8.06 -8.65
C PRO A 127 -12.87 -6.64 -8.22
N LYS A 128 -11.92 -6.47 -7.31
CA LYS A 128 -11.42 -5.15 -6.86
C LYS A 128 -10.39 -4.56 -7.81
N ILE A 129 -9.77 -5.36 -8.67
CA ILE A 129 -8.77 -4.87 -9.62
C ILE A 129 -9.48 -4.53 -10.93
N ASP A 130 -9.46 -3.24 -11.27
CA ASP A 130 -10.01 -2.76 -12.53
C ASP A 130 -9.25 -3.39 -13.71
N ARG A 131 -10.02 -3.91 -14.66
CA ARG A 131 -9.53 -4.54 -15.88
C ARG A 131 -8.53 -3.67 -16.65
N LYS A 132 -8.61 -2.33 -16.55
CA LYS A 132 -7.63 -1.44 -17.19
C LYS A 132 -6.19 -1.72 -16.74
N PHE A 133 -5.98 -2.06 -15.46
CA PHE A 133 -4.64 -2.38 -14.92
C PHE A 133 -4.15 -3.72 -15.46
N VAL A 134 -5.05 -4.70 -15.52
CA VAL A 134 -4.78 -6.02 -16.11
C VAL A 134 -4.38 -5.87 -17.59
N ASP A 135 -5.19 -5.14 -18.37
CA ASP A 135 -4.96 -4.96 -19.81
C ASP A 135 -3.69 -4.14 -20.08
N PHE A 136 -3.37 -3.15 -19.23
CA PHE A 136 -2.09 -2.44 -19.27
C PHE A 136 -0.91 -3.42 -19.15
N TRP A 137 -0.91 -4.29 -18.13
CA TRP A 137 0.19 -5.23 -17.90
C TRP A 137 0.30 -6.33 -18.96
N LYS A 138 -0.84 -6.81 -19.48
CA LYS A 138 -0.86 -7.73 -20.64
C LYS A 138 -0.19 -7.13 -21.87
N ASN A 139 -0.32 -5.82 -22.08
CA ASN A 139 0.35 -5.15 -23.19
C ASN A 139 1.82 -4.88 -22.87
N LYS A 140 2.13 -4.42 -21.66
CA LYS A 140 3.51 -4.15 -21.23
C LYS A 140 4.41 -5.38 -21.29
N VAL A 141 3.91 -6.56 -20.89
CA VAL A 141 4.74 -7.78 -20.87
C VAL A 141 5.23 -8.19 -22.27
N LYS A 142 4.50 -7.80 -23.33
CA LYS A 142 4.88 -8.06 -24.73
C LYS A 142 6.10 -7.25 -25.17
N GLU A 143 6.42 -6.14 -24.49
CA GLU A 143 7.56 -5.27 -24.80
C GLU A 143 8.90 -5.87 -24.31
N ILE A 144 8.88 -6.94 -23.50
CA ILE A 144 10.09 -7.53 -22.88
C ILE A 144 10.90 -8.41 -23.85
N ILE A 145 10.21 -9.01 -24.84
CA ILE A 145 10.75 -10.01 -25.77
C ILE A 145 11.41 -9.33 -26.97
#